data_AF-A0A2G9ZDI0-F1
#
_entry.id   AF-A0A2G9ZDI0-F1
#
_cell.length_a   1.000
_cell.length_b   1.000
_cell.length_c   1.000
_cell.angle_alpha   90.00
_cell.angle_beta   90.00
_cell.angle_gamma   90.00
#
_symmetry.space_group_name_H-M   'P 1'
#
loop_
_entity.id
_entity.type
_entity.pdbx_description
1 polymer ?
#
loop_
_entity_poly.entity_id
_entity_poly.type
_entity_poly.pdbx_seq_one_letter_code
_entity_poly.pdbx_strand_id
1 'polypeptide(L)'
;MFPIIIRTIKNKRIAIIAYIVSGIVFLLMYIPIYPSFESSGKQLVEVMKGYPQSFMKAFGIEDIAQAFLSLEGYLSTEHFSFVWPLVLIFLALSFAGNSIAGEIEKGTMEIVLSQPLSRLKIFFGKYLGGLLAVILFVITSIFAAIPIAAIFDVNYVAKG
;
A
#
# COMPACT_ATOMS: atom_id res chain seq x y z
N MET A 1 4.27 -13.96 24.51
CA MET A 1 4.43 -13.64 23.07
C MET A 1 4.13 -12.16 22.79
N PHE A 2 3.01 -11.61 23.29
CA PHE A 2 2.65 -10.19 23.18
C PHE A 2 3.78 -9.17 23.50
N PRO A 3 4.59 -9.32 24.56
CA PRO A 3 5.67 -8.36 24.85
C PRO A 3 6.75 -8.30 23.75
N ILE A 4 7.01 -9.43 23.10
CA ILE A 4 7.99 -9.54 22.00
C ILE A 4 7.48 -8.82 20.76
N ILE A 5 6.18 -8.95 20.46
CA ILE A 5 5.52 -8.26 19.36
C ILE A 5 5.60 -6.74 19.56
N ILE A 6 5.20 -6.26 20.74
CA ILE A 6 5.21 -4.82 21.07
C ILE A 6 6.64 -4.26 21.00
N ARG A 7 7.63 -5.00 21.52
CA ARG A 7 9.03 -4.59 21.45
C ARG A 7 9.54 -4.54 20.00
N THR A 8 9.17 -5.52 19.18
CA THR A 8 9.54 -5.56 17.74
C THR A 8 8.99 -4.34 17.00
N ILE A 9 7.70 -4.03 17.21
CA ILE A 9 7.05 -2.85 16.61
C ILE A 9 7.68 -1.55 17.10
N LYS A 10 7.93 -1.43 18.42
CA LYS A 10 8.58 -0.23 18.99
C LYS A 10 9.98 0.00 18.43
N ASN A 11 10.79 -1.05 18.29
CA ASN A 11 12.13 -0.96 17.74
C ASN A 11 12.14 -0.56 16.26
N LYS A 12 11.13 -0.97 15.49
CA LYS A 12 11.01 -0.66 14.06
C LYS A 12 10.03 0.47 13.74
N ARG A 13 9.53 1.20 14.76
CA ARG A 13 8.51 2.24 14.58
C ARG A 13 8.88 3.31 13.56
N ILE A 14 10.15 3.71 13.52
CA ILE A 14 10.64 4.74 12.60
C ILE A 14 10.57 4.22 11.16
N ALA A 15 10.95 2.96 10.94
CA ALA A 15 10.82 2.34 9.63
C ALA A 15 9.34 2.24 9.23
N ILE A 16 8.46 1.74 10.12
CA ILE A 16 7.02 1.65 9.85
C ILE A 16 6.45 3.01 9.47
N ILE A 17 6.75 4.05 10.25
CA ILE A 17 6.29 5.42 9.97
C ILE A 17 6.84 5.90 8.64
N ALA A 18 8.13 5.69 8.34
CA ALA A 18 8.73 6.09 7.07
C ALA A 18 8.04 5.42 5.86
N TYR A 19 7.71 4.13 5.95
CA TYR A 19 6.98 3.42 4.90
C TYR A 19 5.54 3.92 4.77
N ILE A 20 4.82 4.14 5.88
CA ILE A 20 3.46 4.70 5.85
C ILE A 20 3.49 6.10 5.20
N VAL A 21 4.42 6.96 5.62
CA VAL A 21 4.60 8.30 5.06
C VAL A 21 4.92 8.21 3.56
N SER A 22 5.77 7.28 3.13
CA SER A 22 6.03 7.12 1.69
C SER A 22 4.77 6.74 0.91
N GLY A 23 3.92 5.85 1.45
CA GLY A 23 2.66 5.48 0.81
C GLY A 23 1.72 6.69 0.67
N ILE A 24 1.61 7.50 1.72
CA ILE A 24 0.81 8.74 1.72
C ILE A 24 1.38 9.76 0.73
N VAL A 25 2.69 9.95 0.69
CA VAL A 25 3.34 10.86 -0.26
C VAL A 25 3.09 10.44 -1.71
N PHE A 26 3.13 9.14 -2.00
CA PHE A 26 2.77 8.65 -3.33
C PHE A 26 1.30 8.92 -3.66
N LEU A 27 0.37 8.71 -2.72
CA LEU A 27 -1.04 9.06 -2.94
C LEU A 27 -1.23 10.56 -3.19
N LEU A 28 -0.52 11.42 -2.46
CA LEU A 28 -0.51 12.87 -2.68
C LEU A 28 0.10 13.26 -4.03
N MET A 29 0.94 12.42 -4.62
CA MET A 29 1.44 12.64 -5.97
C MET A 29 0.39 12.28 -7.03
N TYR A 30 -0.30 11.14 -6.87
CA TYR A 30 -1.25 10.64 -7.87
C TYR A 30 -2.61 11.37 -7.87
N ILE A 31 -3.20 11.62 -6.71
CA ILE A 31 -4.57 12.18 -6.63
C ILE A 31 -4.70 13.57 -7.30
N PRO A 32 -3.76 14.52 -7.13
CA PRO A 32 -3.85 15.81 -7.80
C PRO A 32 -3.64 15.76 -9.32
N ILE A 33 -3.01 14.70 -9.84
CA ILE A 33 -2.79 14.50 -11.27
C ILE A 33 -4.05 13.94 -11.97
N TYR A 34 -4.92 13.28 -11.20
CA TYR A 34 -6.13 12.64 -11.73
C TYR A 34 -7.04 13.56 -12.57
N PRO A 35 -7.35 14.82 -12.22
CA PRO A 35 -8.19 15.69 -13.06
C PRO A 35 -7.63 15.92 -14.47
N SER A 36 -6.30 16.06 -14.58
CA SER A 36 -5.62 16.16 -15.87
C SER A 36 -5.76 14.86 -16.68
N PHE A 37 -5.71 13.73 -16.00
CA PHE A 37 -5.92 12.41 -16.61
C PHE A 37 -7.37 12.21 -17.07
N GLU A 38 -8.34 12.59 -16.22
CA GLU A 38 -9.77 12.53 -16.52
C GLU A 38 -10.12 13.37 -17.75
N SER A 39 -9.61 14.60 -17.84
CA SER A 39 -9.84 15.48 -18.98
C SER A 39 -9.32 14.90 -20.31
N SER A 40 -8.14 14.26 -20.27
CA SER A 40 -7.55 13.57 -21.41
C SER A 40 -8.36 12.32 -21.80
N GLY A 41 -8.82 11.55 -20.80
CA GLY A 41 -9.69 10.40 -21.00
C GLY A 41 -11.03 10.76 -21.64
N LYS A 42 -11.63 11.90 -21.25
CA LYS A 42 -12.89 12.38 -21.85
C LYS A 42 -12.74 12.67 -23.34
N GLN A 43 -11.64 13.30 -23.75
CA GLN A 43 -11.35 13.56 -25.17
C GLN A 43 -11.16 12.26 -25.97
N LEU A 44 -10.45 11.28 -25.39
CA LEU A 44 -10.27 9.97 -26.02
C LEU A 44 -11.61 9.26 -26.23
N VAL A 45 -12.47 9.26 -25.20
CA VAL A 45 -13.81 8.67 -25.27
C VAL A 45 -14.70 9.39 -26.27
N GLU A 46 -14.57 10.71 -26.41
CA GLU A 46 -15.33 11.49 -27.38
C GLU A 46 -14.98 11.12 -28.83
N VAL A 47 -13.69 10.92 -29.14
CA VAL A 47 -13.26 10.38 -30.44
C VAL A 47 -13.78 8.95 -30.64
N MET A 48 -13.81 8.15 -29.57
CA MET A 48 -14.29 6.78 -29.63
C MET A 48 -15.82 6.65 -29.79
N LYS A 49 -16.61 7.66 -29.38
CA LYS A 49 -18.07 7.71 -29.63
C LYS A 49 -18.44 7.78 -31.12
N GLY A 50 -17.49 8.13 -31.99
CA GLY A 50 -17.67 8.08 -33.44
C GLY A 50 -17.70 6.65 -34.00
N TYR A 51 -17.32 5.64 -33.21
CA TYR A 51 -17.32 4.23 -33.64
C TYR A 51 -18.66 3.53 -33.29
N PRO A 52 -19.06 2.52 -34.09
CA PRO A 52 -20.28 1.76 -33.83
C PRO A 52 -20.28 1.10 -32.44
N GLN A 53 -21.43 1.09 -31.75
CA GLN A 53 -21.55 0.51 -30.40
C GLN A 53 -21.16 -0.97 -30.33
N SER A 54 -21.35 -1.74 -31.41
CA SER A 54 -20.92 -3.14 -31.52
C SER A 54 -19.40 -3.29 -31.50
N PHE A 55 -18.66 -2.32 -32.04
CA PHE A 55 -17.20 -2.28 -31.97
C PHE A 55 -16.74 -1.94 -30.55
N MET A 56 -17.35 -0.93 -29.92
CA MET A 56 -17.04 -0.52 -28.55
C MET A 56 -17.24 -1.66 -27.53
N LYS A 57 -18.33 -2.44 -27.66
CA LYS A 57 -18.59 -3.62 -26.82
C LYS A 57 -17.68 -4.80 -27.12
N ALA A 58 -17.40 -5.08 -28.40
CA ALA A 58 -16.52 -6.20 -28.77
C ALA A 58 -15.08 -6.01 -28.26
N PHE A 59 -14.61 -4.77 -28.15
CA PHE A 59 -13.28 -4.42 -27.66
C PHE A 59 -13.25 -3.99 -26.18
N GLY A 60 -14.36 -4.03 -25.45
CA GLY A 60 -14.43 -3.69 -24.02
C GLY A 60 -14.11 -2.21 -23.71
N ILE A 61 -14.29 -1.31 -24.68
CA ILE A 61 -13.87 0.09 -24.57
C ILE A 61 -14.71 0.85 -23.53
N GLU A 62 -15.96 0.46 -23.31
CA GLU A 62 -16.81 1.04 -22.26
C GLU A 62 -16.27 0.76 -20.84
N ASP A 63 -15.76 -0.45 -20.61
CA ASP A 63 -15.17 -0.84 -19.33
C ASP A 63 -13.81 -0.14 -19.11
N ILE A 64 -13.01 -0.04 -20.17
CA ILE A 64 -11.73 0.68 -20.15
C ILE A 64 -11.96 2.17 -19.91
N ALA A 65 -12.96 2.77 -20.55
CA ALA A 65 -13.33 4.17 -20.34
C ALA A 65 -13.76 4.43 -18.90
N GLN A 66 -14.57 3.56 -18.28
CA GLN A 66 -14.93 3.69 -16.87
C GLN A 66 -13.74 3.51 -15.93
N ALA A 67 -12.82 2.60 -16.23
CA ALA A 67 -11.59 2.41 -15.45
C ALA A 67 -10.64 3.62 -15.55
N PHE A 68 -10.48 4.22 -16.73
CA PHE A 68 -9.64 5.39 -16.93
C PHE A 68 -10.26 6.69 -16.39
N LEU A 69 -11.59 6.80 -16.43
CA LEU A 69 -12.31 8.00 -15.99
C LEU A 69 -12.64 7.99 -14.51
N SER A 70 -12.52 6.86 -13.79
CA SER A 70 -12.79 6.80 -12.35
C SER A 70 -11.49 6.91 -11.54
N LEU A 71 -11.57 7.57 -10.39
CA LEU A 71 -10.43 7.69 -9.47
C LEU A 71 -9.94 6.31 -9.00
N GLU A 72 -10.88 5.39 -8.74
CA GLU A 72 -10.58 4.03 -8.29
C GLU A 72 -9.81 3.24 -9.34
N GLY A 73 -10.24 3.30 -10.61
CA GLY A 73 -9.53 2.64 -11.71
C GLY A 73 -8.15 3.27 -11.93
N TYR A 74 -8.04 4.61 -11.89
CA TYR A 74 -6.76 5.30 -11.99
C TYR A 74 -5.78 4.90 -10.87
N LEU A 75 -6.21 4.93 -9.60
CA LEU A 75 -5.36 4.52 -8.49
C LEU A 75 -5.03 3.02 -8.54
N SER A 76 -5.97 2.18 -8.97
CA SER A 76 -5.74 0.74 -9.17
C SER A 76 -4.62 0.50 -10.18
N THR A 77 -4.65 1.21 -11.31
CA THR A 77 -3.67 1.06 -12.40
C THR A 77 -2.33 1.72 -12.08
N GLU A 78 -2.31 2.95 -11.58
CA GLU A 78 -1.06 3.69 -11.42
C GLU A 78 -0.39 3.42 -10.07
N HIS A 79 -1.16 3.49 -8.98
CA HIS A 79 -0.61 3.38 -7.63
C HIS A 79 -0.51 1.91 -7.17
N PHE A 80 -1.61 1.16 -7.25
CA PHE A 80 -1.71 -0.19 -6.70
C PHE A 80 -1.13 -1.29 -7.61
N SER A 81 -0.89 -1.01 -8.89
CA SER A 81 -0.35 -2.01 -9.82
C SER A 81 1.16 -2.22 -9.65
N PHE A 82 1.92 -1.15 -9.39
CA PHE A 82 3.39 -1.23 -9.44
C PHE A 82 4.08 -0.61 -8.22
N VAL A 83 3.90 0.69 -7.97
CA VAL A 83 4.63 1.40 -6.92
C VAL A 83 4.28 0.86 -5.53
N TRP A 84 3.00 0.68 -5.24
CA TRP A 84 2.54 0.21 -3.94
C TRP A 84 3.02 -1.22 -3.60
N PRO A 85 2.90 -2.23 -4.50
CA PRO A 85 3.48 -3.56 -4.27
C PRO A 85 4.99 -3.52 -4.00
N LEU A 86 5.75 -2.68 -4.71
CA LEU A 86 7.19 -2.54 -4.49
C LEU A 86 7.51 -2.03 -3.08
N VAL A 87 6.81 -1.00 -2.62
CA VAL A 87 6.97 -0.47 -1.25
C VAL A 87 6.64 -1.55 -0.21
N LEU A 88 5.57 -2.31 -0.44
CA LEU A 88 5.18 -3.42 0.44
C LEU A 88 6.24 -4.52 0.49
N ILE A 89 6.83 -4.89 -0.65
CA ILE A 89 7.92 -5.88 -0.72
C ILE A 89 9.14 -5.38 0.05
N PHE A 90 9.53 -4.11 -0.11
CA PHE A 90 10.66 -3.53 0.63
C PHE A 90 10.42 -3.49 2.13
N LEU A 91 9.21 -3.12 2.57
CA LEU A 91 8.81 -3.20 3.97
C LEU A 91 8.96 -4.63 4.49
N ALA A 92 8.40 -5.62 3.78
CA ALA A 92 8.45 -7.02 4.18
C ALA A 92 9.89 -7.53 4.28
N LEU A 93 10.75 -7.20 3.31
CA LEU A 93 12.15 -7.60 3.27
C LEU A 93 12.95 -6.94 4.40
N SER A 94 12.74 -5.64 4.64
CA SER A 94 13.35 -4.90 5.74
C SER A 94 12.96 -5.47 7.11
N PHE A 95 11.72 -5.95 7.24
CA PHE A 95 11.26 -6.63 8.44
C PHE A 95 11.89 -8.01 8.59
N ALA A 96 11.86 -8.83 7.55
CA ALA A 96 12.38 -10.20 7.55
C ALA A 96 13.88 -10.23 7.83
N GLY A 97 14.69 -9.50 7.04
CA GLY A 97 16.15 -9.54 7.13
C GLY A 97 16.69 -9.01 8.47
N ASN A 98 16.15 -7.89 8.95
CA ASN A 98 16.63 -7.27 10.19
C ASN A 98 15.98 -7.82 11.48
N SER A 99 15.06 -8.79 11.40
CA SER A 99 14.37 -9.30 12.60
C SER A 99 15.27 -10.17 13.47
N ILE A 100 16.15 -10.98 12.87
CA ILE A 100 17.06 -11.89 13.58
C ILE A 100 18.50 -11.44 13.38
N ALA A 101 18.97 -11.28 12.14
CA ALA A 101 20.35 -10.90 11.86
C ALA A 101 20.72 -9.55 12.48
N GLY A 102 19.85 -8.54 12.35
CA GLY A 102 20.09 -7.22 12.94
C GLY A 102 20.11 -7.19 14.47
N GLU A 103 19.49 -8.16 15.16
CA GLU A 103 19.60 -8.27 16.62
C GLU A 103 20.86 -9.01 17.07
N ILE A 104 21.38 -9.92 16.22
CA ILE A 104 22.65 -10.61 16.42
C ILE A 104 23.79 -9.60 16.26
N GLU A 105 23.78 -8.80 15.18
CA GLU A 105 24.80 -7.77 14.93
C GLU A 105 24.86 -6.72 16.05
N LYS A 106 23.72 -6.36 16.64
CA LYS A 106 23.62 -5.41 17.76
C LYS A 106 23.91 -6.03 19.13
N GLY A 107 24.20 -7.33 19.21
CA GLY A 107 24.42 -8.07 20.47
C GLY A 107 23.17 -8.22 21.36
N THR A 108 22.01 -7.75 20.91
CA THR A 108 20.77 -7.77 21.71
C THR A 108 20.12 -9.15 21.78
N MET A 109 20.47 -10.06 20.87
CA MET A 109 19.90 -11.40 20.82
C MET A 109 20.28 -12.23 22.06
N GLU A 110 21.48 -12.03 22.62
CA GLU A 110 21.94 -12.72 23.83
C GLU A 110 21.06 -12.37 25.05
N ILE A 111 20.67 -11.10 25.17
CA ILE A 111 19.76 -10.61 26.23
C ILE A 111 18.36 -11.21 26.12
N VAL A 112 17.90 -11.49 24.89
CA VAL A 112 16.59 -12.13 24.67
C VAL A 112 16.65 -13.63 24.99
N LEU A 113 17.77 -14.28 24.68
CA LEU A 113 18.00 -15.70 24.94
C LEU A 113 18.32 -16.01 26.41
N SER A 114 18.77 -15.03 27.19
CA SER A 114 18.97 -15.18 28.64
C SER A 114 17.66 -15.25 29.43
N GLN A 115 16.54 -14.89 28.80
CA GLN A 115 15.21 -15.06 29.37
C GLN A 115 14.73 -16.51 29.16
N PRO A 116 13.92 -17.08 30.08
CA PRO A 116 13.39 -18.44 29.96
C PRO A 116 12.27 -18.52 28.91
N LEU A 117 12.59 -18.19 27.66
CA LEU A 117 11.70 -18.17 26.51
C LEU A 117 12.12 -19.25 25.51
N SER A 118 11.14 -20.04 25.05
CA SER A 118 11.38 -21.00 23.97
C SER A 118 11.75 -20.29 22.67
N ARG A 119 12.72 -20.85 21.92
CA ARG A 119 13.17 -20.34 20.61
C ARG A 119 12.01 -20.17 19.62
N LEU A 120 11.03 -21.08 19.66
CA LEU A 120 9.83 -20.98 18.82
C LEU A 120 8.95 -19.78 19.18
N LYS A 121 8.81 -19.46 20.48
CA LYS A 121 8.04 -18.27 20.91
C LYS A 121 8.70 -16.97 20.43
N ILE A 122 10.03 -16.93 20.36
CA ILE A 122 10.78 -15.78 19.84
C ILE A 122 10.55 -15.66 18.33
N PHE A 123 10.67 -16.75 17.58
CA PHE A 123 10.42 -16.78 16.14
C PHE A 123 9.00 -16.30 15.79
N PHE A 124 7.97 -16.92 16.37
CA PHE A 124 6.58 -16.53 16.12
C PHE A 124 6.26 -15.11 16.60
N GLY A 125 6.85 -14.67 17.72
CA GLY A 125 6.69 -13.29 18.18
C GLY A 125 7.23 -12.26 17.20
N LYS A 126 8.40 -12.53 16.59
CA LYS A 126 8.98 -11.65 15.56
C LYS A 126 8.23 -11.72 14.24
N TYR A 127 7.82 -12.91 13.82
CA TYR A 127 7.01 -13.11 12.61
C TYR A 127 5.68 -12.37 12.69
N LEU A 128 4.93 -12.54 13.78
CA LEU A 128 3.67 -11.83 14.01
C LEU A 128 3.87 -10.31 14.11
N GLY A 129 4.99 -9.85 14.69
CA GLY A 129 5.34 -8.43 14.71
C GLY A 129 5.54 -7.84 13.31
N GLY A 130 6.22 -8.57 12.42
CA GLY A 130 6.37 -8.18 11.02
C GLY A 130 5.04 -8.22 10.26
N LEU A 131 4.25 -9.27 10.45
CA LEU A 131 2.94 -9.41 9.82
C LEU A 131 2.00 -8.26 10.22
N LEU A 132 1.97 -7.89 11.50
CA LEU A 132 1.19 -6.75 11.98
C LEU A 132 1.66 -5.42 11.38
N ALA A 133 2.96 -5.25 11.15
CA ALA A 133 3.48 -4.05 10.47
C ALA A 133 3.02 -3.97 9.01
N VAL A 134 3.01 -5.11 8.29
CA VAL A 134 2.47 -5.19 6.93
C VAL A 134 0.98 -4.88 6.91
N ILE A 135 0.19 -5.50 7.79
CA ILE A 135 -1.26 -5.25 7.89
C ILE A 135 -1.52 -3.77 8.19
N LEU A 136 -0.78 -3.17 9.13
CA LEU A 136 -0.91 -1.76 9.46
C LEU A 136 -0.61 -0.87 8.25
N PHE A 137 0.44 -1.18 7.48
CA PHE A 137 0.77 -0.45 6.25
C PHE A 137 -0.35 -0.56 5.21
N VAL A 138 -0.88 -1.75 4.98
CA VAL A 138 -1.98 -1.96 4.01
C VAL A 138 -3.22 -1.17 4.41
N ILE A 139 -3.65 -1.29 5.67
CA ILE A 139 -4.81 -0.57 6.20
C ILE A 139 -4.59 0.94 6.06
N THR A 140 -3.48 1.46 6.58
CA THR A 140 -3.22 2.91 6.53
C THR A 140 -3.14 3.42 5.11
N SER A 141 -2.54 2.67 4.18
CA SER A 141 -2.45 3.08 2.78
C SER A 141 -3.81 3.12 2.08
N ILE A 142 -4.69 2.14 2.33
CA ILE A 142 -6.04 2.11 1.73
C ILE A 142 -6.90 3.23 2.32
N PHE A 143 -6.94 3.33 3.65
CA PHE A 143 -7.78 4.33 4.33
C PHE A 143 -7.26 5.77 4.16
N ALA A 144 -5.96 5.97 3.90
CA ALA A 144 -5.41 7.30 3.61
C ALA A 144 -5.91 7.86 2.27
N ALA A 145 -6.33 7.02 1.32
CA ALA A 145 -6.86 7.50 0.04
C ALA A 145 -8.17 8.30 0.21
N ILE A 146 -9.00 7.94 1.20
CA ILE A 146 -10.31 8.58 1.46
C ILE A 146 -10.18 10.07 1.85
N PRO A 147 -9.45 10.45 2.91
CA PRO A 147 -9.31 11.85 3.29
C PRO A 147 -8.57 12.66 2.23
N ILE A 148 -7.61 12.06 1.52
CA ILE A 148 -6.90 12.76 0.44
C ILE A 148 -7.87 13.03 -0.72
N ALA A 149 -8.68 12.06 -1.14
CA ALA A 149 -9.69 12.27 -2.17
C ALA A 149 -10.71 13.35 -1.77
N ALA A 150 -11.13 13.38 -0.50
CA ALA A 150 -12.01 14.42 0.03
C ALA A 150 -11.40 15.83 0.03
N ILE A 151 -10.08 15.96 0.25
CA ILE A 151 -9.39 17.27 0.18
C ILE A 151 -9.35 17.82 -1.24
N PHE A 152 -9.34 16.96 -2.26
CA PHE A 152 -9.24 17.35 -3.66
C PHE A 152 -10.60 17.35 -4.40
N ASP A 153 -11.73 17.25 -3.68
CA ASP A 153 -13.09 17.23 -4.25
C ASP A 153 -13.29 16.19 -5.38
N VAL A 154 -12.57 15.07 -5.30
CA VAL A 154 -12.67 14.02 -6.31
C VAL A 154 -13.77 13.03 -5.91
N ASN A 155 -14.77 12.88 -6.78
CA ASN A 155 -15.85 11.91 -6.59
C ASN A 155 -15.29 10.47 -6.54
N TYR A 156 -15.49 9.80 -5.41
CA TYR A 156 -15.21 8.38 -5.23
C TYR A 156 -16.54 7.63 -5.03
N VAL A 157 -16.66 6.41 -5.56
CA VAL A 157 -17.86 5.58 -5.37
C VAL A 157 -17.49 4.57 -4.28
N ALA A 158 -17.63 4.95 -3.02
CA ALA A 158 -17.47 4.00 -1.92
C ALA A 158 -18.54 2.91 -1.99
N LYS A 159 -18.27 1.83 -2.71
CA LYS A 159 -18.98 0.55 -2.53
C LYS A 159 -18.41 -0.12 -1.30
N GLY A 160 -18.90 0.32 -0.14
CA GLY A 160 -18.86 -0.44 1.10
C GLY A 160 -19.91 -1.55 1.08
#